data_AF-A0A037ZF92-F1
#
_entry.id   AF-A0A037ZF92-F1
#
_cell.length_a   1.000
_cell.length_b   1.000
_cell.length_c   1.000
_cell.angle_alpha   90.00
_cell.angle_beta   90.00
_cell.angle_gamma   90.00
#
_symmetry.space_group_name_H-M   'P 1'
#
loop_
_entity.id
_entity.type
_entity.pdbx_description
1 polymer ?
#
loop_
_entity_poly.entity_id
_entity_poly.type
_entity_poly.pdbx_seq_one_letter_code
_entity_poly.pdbx_strand_id
1 'polypeptide(L)'
;MMIRVLLLATIATGVLLPGPSLAMDTTELKTRLQSNLQRGLERRMVDGALLDINLVDGSVEKYFPIEAHAMIVQLGDTYVMCSDLRRPDGSESTVDYYLAPQGKRFVIMRTEIDNRDPLKKLIRSGAAKVLK
;
A
#
# COMPACT_ATOMS: atom_id res chain seq x y z
N MET A 1 35.82 -64.21 -16.14
CA MET A 1 35.22 -63.17 -17.00
C MET A 1 34.55 -62.15 -16.09
N MET A 2 35.03 -60.92 -16.12
CA MET A 2 34.65 -59.78 -15.27
C MET A 2 33.23 -59.30 -15.56
N ILE A 3 32.51 -58.79 -14.56
CA ILE A 3 31.66 -57.59 -14.68
C ILE A 3 31.67 -56.92 -13.30
N ARG A 4 32.38 -55.78 -13.22
CA ARG A 4 32.33 -54.83 -12.11
C ARG A 4 31.17 -53.88 -12.41
N VAL A 5 30.11 -53.90 -11.61
CA VAL A 5 29.05 -52.88 -11.67
C VAL A 5 29.40 -51.79 -10.66
N LEU A 6 29.89 -50.66 -11.16
CA LEU A 6 30.16 -49.46 -10.39
C LEU A 6 28.84 -48.64 -10.35
N LEU A 7 28.13 -48.64 -9.23
CA LEU A 7 27.00 -47.74 -9.01
C LEU A 7 27.57 -46.38 -8.55
N LEU A 8 27.60 -45.39 -9.44
CA LEU A 8 27.81 -43.99 -9.05
C LEU A 8 26.53 -43.47 -8.38
N ALA A 9 26.61 -43.21 -7.08
CA ALA A 9 25.61 -42.45 -6.35
C ALA A 9 25.92 -40.95 -6.48
N THR A 10 25.30 -40.29 -7.47
CA THR A 10 25.34 -38.82 -7.60
C THR A 10 24.34 -38.20 -6.63
N ILE A 11 24.83 -37.73 -5.48
CA ILE A 11 24.07 -36.90 -4.55
C ILE A 11 23.98 -35.50 -5.17
N ALA A 12 22.84 -35.19 -5.78
CA ALA A 12 22.52 -33.84 -6.26
C ALA A 12 22.16 -32.96 -5.05
N THR A 13 23.16 -32.33 -4.45
CA THR A 13 22.98 -31.31 -3.41
C THR A 13 22.40 -30.06 -4.05
N GLY A 14 21.07 -29.90 -3.97
CA GLY A 14 20.37 -28.70 -4.40
C GLY A 14 20.82 -27.50 -3.56
N VAL A 15 21.60 -26.62 -4.17
CA VAL A 15 21.97 -25.33 -3.59
C VAL A 15 20.69 -24.48 -3.51
N LEU A 16 20.13 -24.36 -2.32
CA LEU A 16 19.16 -23.32 -1.98
C LEU A 16 19.87 -21.97 -2.08
N LEU A 17 19.84 -21.35 -3.25
CA LEU A 17 20.27 -19.97 -3.43
C LEU A 17 19.28 -19.07 -2.66
N PRO A 18 19.71 -18.33 -1.63
CA PRO A 18 18.89 -17.28 -1.05
C PRO A 18 18.63 -16.25 -2.16
N GLY A 19 17.36 -16.07 -2.52
CA GLY A 19 16.97 -15.04 -3.48
C GLY A 19 17.42 -13.67 -2.98
N PRO A 20 17.83 -12.75 -3.88
CA PRO A 20 18.23 -11.42 -3.48
C PRO A 20 17.02 -10.72 -2.84
N SER A 21 17.05 -10.60 -1.52
CA SER A 21 16.27 -9.62 -0.77
C SER A 21 16.81 -8.24 -1.16
N LEU A 22 16.32 -7.67 -2.25
CA LEU A 22 16.58 -6.27 -2.57
C LEU A 22 15.84 -5.42 -1.54
N ALA A 23 16.56 -5.02 -0.49
CA ALA A 23 16.12 -3.96 0.39
C ALA A 23 15.95 -2.69 -0.47
N MET A 24 14.69 -2.32 -0.73
CA MET A 24 14.37 -1.10 -1.48
C MET A 24 14.73 0.12 -0.64
N ASP A 25 15.35 1.13 -1.27
CA ASP A 25 15.66 2.39 -0.59
C ASP A 25 14.37 3.09 -0.12
N THR A 26 14.45 3.78 1.02
CA THR A 26 13.27 4.45 1.61
C THR A 26 12.75 5.57 0.69
N THR A 27 13.64 6.29 0.00
CA THR A 27 13.25 7.36 -0.94
C THR A 27 12.57 6.77 -2.17
N GLU A 28 13.10 5.67 -2.69
CA GLU A 28 12.49 4.93 -3.80
C GLU A 28 11.09 4.43 -3.41
N LEU A 29 10.95 3.83 -2.24
CA LEU A 29 9.66 3.38 -1.71
C LEU A 29 8.65 4.53 -1.62
N LYS A 30 9.02 5.67 -1.02
CA LYS A 30 8.14 6.84 -0.89
C LYS A 30 7.69 7.34 -2.25
N THR A 31 8.61 7.50 -3.19
CA THR A 31 8.31 7.92 -4.57
C THR A 31 7.35 6.94 -5.26
N ARG A 32 7.57 5.63 -5.09
CA ARG A 32 6.71 4.60 -5.66
C ARG A 32 5.32 4.63 -5.04
N LEU A 33 5.21 4.78 -3.72
CA LEU A 33 3.92 4.90 -3.03
C LEU A 33 3.15 6.13 -3.51
N GLN A 34 3.78 7.31 -3.51
CA GLN A 34 3.17 8.56 -3.99
C GLN A 34 2.69 8.45 -5.43
N SER A 35 3.53 7.96 -6.35
CA SER A 35 3.12 7.82 -7.74
C SER A 35 2.02 6.76 -7.94
N ASN A 36 1.98 5.69 -7.14
CA ASN A 36 0.88 4.72 -7.18
C ASN A 36 -0.42 5.31 -6.64
N LEU A 37 -0.37 6.07 -5.54
CA LEU A 37 -1.54 6.73 -4.99
C LEU A 37 -2.12 7.72 -6.00
N GLN A 38 -1.29 8.61 -6.57
CA GLN A 38 -1.73 9.59 -7.56
C GLN A 38 -2.43 8.91 -8.75
N ARG A 39 -1.77 7.94 -9.38
CA ARG A 39 -2.37 7.18 -10.50
C ARG A 39 -3.62 6.39 -10.09
N GLY A 40 -3.65 5.89 -8.86
CA GLY A 40 -4.80 5.17 -8.31
C GLY A 40 -6.02 6.07 -8.13
N LEU A 41 -5.80 7.29 -7.64
CA LEU A 41 -6.84 8.31 -7.50
C LEU A 41 -7.34 8.79 -8.86
N GLU A 42 -6.44 9.15 -9.77
CA GLU A 42 -6.78 9.56 -11.14
C GLU A 42 -7.73 8.57 -11.84
N ARG A 43 -7.54 7.26 -11.62
CA ARG A 43 -8.40 6.22 -12.20
C ARG A 43 -9.75 6.03 -11.52
N ARG A 44 -9.89 6.46 -10.27
CA ARG A 44 -11.10 6.31 -9.45
C ARG A 44 -11.98 7.55 -9.46
N MET A 45 -11.44 8.67 -9.89
CA MET A 45 -12.20 9.91 -9.98
C MET A 45 -13.19 9.88 -11.14
N VAL A 46 -14.35 10.50 -10.91
CA VAL A 46 -15.38 10.79 -11.90
C VAL A 46 -15.57 12.30 -11.92
N ASP A 47 -15.38 12.92 -13.09
CA ASP A 47 -15.44 14.38 -13.27
C ASP A 47 -14.55 15.16 -12.28
N GLY A 48 -13.36 14.62 -11.99
CA GLY A 48 -12.39 15.23 -11.06
C GLY A 48 -12.70 15.07 -9.57
N ALA A 49 -13.76 14.34 -9.22
CA ALA A 49 -14.11 14.02 -7.83
C ALA A 49 -13.93 12.53 -7.54
N LEU A 50 -13.39 12.21 -6.36
CA LEU A 50 -13.55 10.89 -5.76
C LEU A 50 -15.00 10.79 -5.24
N LEU A 51 -15.72 9.78 -5.69
CA LEU A 51 -17.07 9.50 -5.22
C LEU A 51 -17.00 8.48 -4.09
N ASP A 52 -17.74 8.73 -3.01
CA ASP A 52 -17.92 7.79 -1.90
C ASP A 52 -19.40 7.65 -1.58
N ILE A 53 -19.81 6.45 -1.16
CA ILE A 53 -21.20 6.17 -0.81
C ILE A 53 -21.32 6.20 0.70
N ASN A 54 -22.13 7.12 1.22
CA ASN A 54 -22.51 7.12 2.62
C ASN A 54 -23.43 5.92 2.88
N LEU A 55 -22.92 4.91 3.58
CA LEU A 55 -23.66 3.67 3.83
C LEU A 55 -24.80 3.81 4.84
N VAL A 56 -24.94 4.97 5.51
CA VAL A 56 -26.02 5.23 6.47
C VAL A 56 -27.29 5.66 5.75
N ASP A 57 -27.19 6.58 4.80
CA ASP A 57 -28.35 7.17 4.10
C ASP A 57 -28.39 6.89 2.59
N GLY A 58 -27.35 6.27 2.03
CA GLY A 58 -27.24 5.94 0.61
C GLY A 58 -26.86 7.11 -0.30
N SER A 59 -26.52 8.28 0.27
CA SER A 59 -26.08 9.44 -0.51
C SER A 59 -24.69 9.23 -1.11
N VAL A 60 -24.44 9.89 -2.25
CA VAL A 60 -23.11 9.91 -2.89
C VAL A 60 -22.43 11.23 -2.57
N GLU A 61 -21.30 11.14 -1.87
CA GLU A 61 -20.49 12.27 -1.49
C GLU A 61 -19.35 12.48 -2.50
N LYS A 62 -18.97 13.74 -2.71
CA LYS A 62 -17.90 14.14 -3.64
C LYS A 62 -16.72 14.70 -2.87
N TYR A 63 -15.53 14.24 -3.22
CA TYR A 63 -14.29 14.69 -2.61
C TYR A 63 -13.27 15.08 -3.67
N PHE A 64 -12.66 16.24 -3.52
CA PHE A 64 -11.68 16.79 -4.46
C PHE A 64 -10.28 16.71 -3.87
N PRO A 65 -9.30 16.09 -4.53
CA PRO A 65 -7.92 16.06 -4.05
C PRO A 65 -7.35 17.46 -3.83
N ILE A 66 -6.68 17.66 -2.69
CA ILE A 66 -5.79 18.81 -2.47
C ILE A 66 -4.33 18.33 -2.48
N GLU A 67 -3.37 19.24 -2.74
CA GLU A 67 -1.94 18.86 -2.79
C GLU A 67 -1.54 18.13 -1.50
N ALA A 68 -1.15 16.86 -1.66
CA ALA A 68 -1.03 15.94 -0.55
C ALA A 68 0.34 16.04 0.13
N HIS A 69 0.35 16.43 1.40
CA HIS A 69 1.44 16.14 2.32
C HIS A 69 1.24 14.73 2.87
N ALA A 70 1.56 13.72 2.05
CA ALA A 70 1.28 12.35 2.43
C ALA A 70 2.22 11.86 3.54
N MET A 71 1.72 11.78 4.77
CA MET A 71 2.33 10.97 5.81
C MET A 71 2.19 9.50 5.42
N ILE A 72 3.31 8.78 5.40
CA ILE A 72 3.35 7.35 5.10
C ILE A 72 3.54 6.57 6.40
N VAL A 73 2.67 5.60 6.64
CA VAL A 73 2.71 4.72 7.81
C VAL A 73 2.87 3.28 7.32
N GLN A 74 3.81 2.54 7.89
CA GLN A 74 3.99 1.11 7.64
C GLN A 74 3.14 0.29 8.62
N LEU A 75 2.43 -0.71 8.09
CA LEU A 75 1.62 -1.67 8.83
C LEU A 75 1.93 -3.08 8.29
N GLY A 76 2.87 -3.78 8.93
CA GLY A 76 3.42 -5.02 8.39
C GLY A 76 4.03 -4.81 7.00
N ASP A 77 3.55 -5.59 6.02
CA ASP A 77 3.93 -5.47 4.60
C ASP A 77 3.07 -4.48 3.80
N THR A 78 2.10 -3.84 4.47
CA THR A 78 1.19 -2.85 3.87
C THR A 78 1.56 -1.44 4.32
N TYR A 79 1.01 -0.46 3.62
CA TYR A 79 1.28 0.95 3.86
C TYR A 79 -0.03 1.73 3.97
N VAL A 80 -0.04 2.78 4.76
CA VAL A 80 -1.13 3.74 4.82
C VAL A 80 -0.60 5.10 4.39
N MET A 81 -1.25 5.70 3.40
CA MET A 81 -0.97 7.05 2.95
C MET A 81 -2.12 7.96 3.36
N CYS A 82 -1.81 8.95 4.19
CA CYS A 82 -2.78 9.96 4.60
C CYS A 82 -2.83 11.06 3.55
N SER A 83 -4.01 11.57 3.21
CA SER A 83 -4.19 12.77 2.41
C SER A 83 -5.38 13.53 2.94
N ASP A 84 -5.42 14.82 2.67
CA ASP A 84 -6.63 15.60 2.84
C ASP A 84 -7.33 15.71 1.48
N LEU A 85 -8.66 15.78 1.50
CA LEU A 85 -9.54 16.04 0.37
C LEU A 85 -10.47 17.19 0.75
N ARG A 86 -11.02 17.88 -0.25
CA ARG A 86 -11.97 18.97 -0.06
C ARG A 86 -13.37 18.56 -0.46
N ARG A 87 -14.35 18.91 0.38
CA ARG A 87 -15.78 18.74 0.12
C ARG A 87 -16.33 19.90 -0.74
N PRO A 88 -17.55 19.78 -1.31
CA PRO A 88 -18.15 20.84 -2.13
C PRO A 88 -18.42 22.13 -1.36
N ASP A 89 -18.64 22.04 -0.05
CA ASP A 89 -18.84 23.19 0.85
C ASP A 89 -17.52 23.88 1.24
N GLY A 90 -16.37 23.39 0.76
CA GLY A 90 -15.05 23.92 1.02
C GLY A 90 -14.37 23.35 2.28
N SER A 91 -15.07 22.53 3.08
CA SER A 91 -14.46 21.87 4.24
C SER A 91 -13.49 20.76 3.83
N GLU A 92 -12.58 20.40 4.73
CA GLU A 92 -11.57 19.37 4.51
C GLU A 92 -11.97 18.06 5.20
N SER A 93 -11.70 16.96 4.50
CA SER A 93 -11.85 15.60 4.99
C SER A 93 -10.53 14.88 4.93
N THR A 94 -10.24 14.12 5.97
CA THR A 94 -8.98 13.40 6.07
C THR A 94 -9.17 11.97 5.62
N VAL A 95 -8.25 11.48 4.80
CA VAL A 95 -8.40 10.21 4.10
C VAL A 95 -7.17 9.35 4.28
N ASP A 96 -7.41 8.12 4.72
CA ASP A 96 -6.38 7.10 4.89
C ASP A 96 -6.51 6.06 3.78
N TYR A 97 -5.55 6.04 2.86
CA TYR A 97 -5.46 5.03 1.81
C TYR A 97 -4.58 3.88 2.26
N TYR A 98 -5.15 2.69 2.40
CA TYR A 98 -4.42 1.47 2.74
C TYR A 98 -3.97 0.79 1.45
N LEU A 99 -2.67 0.56 1.31
CA LEU A 99 -2.05 0.00 0.13
C LEU A 99 -1.36 -1.33 0.43
N ALA A 100 -1.61 -2.32 -0.43
CA ALA A 100 -0.91 -3.59 -0.42
C ALA A 100 0.07 -3.68 -1.61
N PRO A 101 1.25 -4.31 -1.44
CA PRO A 101 2.15 -4.58 -2.54
C PRO A 101 1.53 -5.62 -3.51
N GLN A 102 1.66 -5.36 -4.81
CA GLN A 102 1.28 -6.27 -5.89
C GLN A 102 2.41 -6.29 -6.93
N GLY A 103 3.34 -7.23 -6.78
CA GLY A 103 4.57 -7.28 -7.58
C GLY A 103 5.38 -5.99 -7.47
N LYS A 104 5.52 -5.26 -8.59
CA LYS A 104 6.23 -3.96 -8.63
C LYS A 104 5.31 -2.75 -8.40
N ARG A 105 4.04 -2.96 -8.03
CA ARG A 105 3.06 -1.89 -7.83
C ARG A 105 2.46 -1.94 -6.42
N PHE A 106 1.70 -0.92 -6.09
CA PHE A 106 0.87 -0.89 -4.90
C PHE A 106 -0.58 -0.71 -5.33
N VAL A 107 -1.50 -1.40 -4.65
CA VAL A 107 -2.94 -1.30 -4.89
C VAL A 107 -3.63 -0.79 -3.64
N ILE A 108 -4.53 0.17 -3.79
CA ILE A 108 -5.33 0.66 -2.68
C ILE A 108 -6.38 -0.41 -2.36
N MET A 109 -6.19 -1.12 -1.24
CA MET A 109 -7.09 -2.17 -0.77
C MET A 109 -8.27 -1.62 0.02
N ARG A 110 -8.11 -0.45 0.64
CA ARG A 110 -9.13 0.20 1.45
C ARG A 110 -8.91 1.71 1.49
N THR A 111 -9.99 2.47 1.55
CA THR A 111 -10.00 3.91 1.75
C THR A 111 -10.88 4.19 2.96
N GLU A 112 -10.40 4.99 3.89
CA GLU A 112 -11.19 5.46 5.04
C GLU A 112 -11.25 6.98 5.00
N ILE A 113 -12.46 7.54 4.93
CA ILE A 113 -12.70 8.99 4.94
C ILE A 113 -13.23 9.37 6.32
N ASP A 114 -12.60 10.38 6.94
CA ASP A 114 -12.94 10.90 8.28
C ASP A 114 -13.00 9.84 9.39
N ASN A 115 -12.30 8.72 9.18
CA ASN A 115 -12.23 7.60 10.12
C ASN A 115 -10.78 7.22 10.46
N ARG A 116 -10.04 8.19 11.04
CA ARG A 116 -8.61 8.06 11.34
C ARG A 116 -8.30 7.44 12.71
N ASP A 117 -9.32 7.24 13.53
CA ASP A 117 -9.18 6.65 14.85
C ASP A 117 -8.60 5.22 14.85
N PRO A 118 -8.97 4.32 13.93
CA PRO A 118 -8.32 3.02 13.77
C PRO A 118 -6.82 3.13 13.52
N LEU A 119 -6.38 3.99 12.60
CA LEU A 119 -4.97 4.20 12.30
C LEU A 119 -4.22 4.75 13.52
N LYS A 120 -4.78 5.75 14.21
CA LYS A 120 -4.19 6.28 15.46
C LYS A 120 -4.04 5.21 16.53
N LYS A 121 -4.99 4.28 16.65
CA LYS A 121 -4.88 3.14 17.60
C LYS A 121 -3.73 2.22 17.22
N LEU A 122 -3.57 1.90 15.92
CA LEU A 122 -2.46 1.06 15.42
C LEU A 122 -1.09 1.71 15.65
N ILE A 123 -0.97 3.03 15.45
CA ILE A 123 0.27 3.77 15.72
C ILE A 123 0.58 3.76 17.21
N ARG A 124 -0.41 4.08 18.06
CA ARG A 124 -0.22 4.11 19.52
C ARG A 124 0.14 2.75 20.12
N SER A 125 -0.37 1.65 19.56
CA SER A 125 -0.02 0.29 20.01
C SER A 125 1.34 -0.18 19.48
N GLY A 126 1.97 0.57 18.58
CA GLY A 126 3.22 0.17 17.91
C GLY A 126 3.04 -0.85 16.78
N ALA A 127 1.79 -1.24 16.48
CA ALA A 127 1.47 -2.12 15.37
C ALA A 127 1.70 -1.45 14.00
N ALA A 128 1.65 -0.11 13.96
CA ALA A 128 1.98 0.69 12.80
C ALA A 128 3.06 1.73 13.13
N LYS A 129 3.92 2.06 12.17
CA LYS A 129 5.06 2.98 12.35
C LYS A 129 5.10 4.03 11.26
N VAL A 130 5.22 5.29 11.63
CA VAL A 130 5.42 6.39 10.65
C VAL A 130 6.78 6.21 9.99
N LEU A 131 6.80 6.16 8.66
CA LEU A 131 8.03 6.16 7.87
C LEU A 131 8.58 7.59 7.82
N LYS A 132 9.68 7.81 8.55
CA LYS A 132 10.40 9.08 8.58
C LYS A 132 11.12 9.32 7.26
#